data_AF-A0A8H6HUH1-F1
#
_entry.id   AF-A0A8H6HUH1-F1
#
_cell.length_a   1.000
_cell.length_b   1.000
_cell.length_c   1.000
_cell.angle_alpha   90.00
_cell.angle_beta   90.00
_cell.angle_gamma   90.00
#
_symmetry.space_group_name_H-M   'P 1'
#
loop_
_entity.id
_entity.type
_entity.pdbx_description
1 polymer ?
#
loop_
_entity_poly.entity_id
_entity_poly.type
_entity_poly.pdbx_seq_one_letter_code
_entity_poly.pdbx_strand_id
1 'polypeptide(L)'
;MSDNDRQEHVAQGRCFLCHGHGHIARNCREANVVNAQPGGRRPPGMAAFNLEMELDESDDVLEEMPLMALHLNDEARERLTHRSTPGHILREIFNPRVDTSHLSRDELHEPFWMSYPKRSHLIRNAIGDAYAMLAEYHLNVHQPYPGDREVHGMGQPLGTRDRFGVYAVDDDNYGVYDRCLGAAFNVKREHLAQPTHRLAKHYAQHRAKACGWDPRRIGNSYNGAIGDALCTVASCLLTDG
;
A
#
# COMPACT_ATOMS: atom_id res chain seq x y z
N MET A 1 -13.08 -42.39 -13.14
CA MET A 1 -13.26 -42.72 -11.71
C MET A 1 -14.74 -42.71 -11.42
N SER A 2 -15.23 -43.70 -10.69
CA SER A 2 -16.61 -43.69 -10.20
C SER A 2 -16.77 -42.66 -9.06
N ASP A 3 -17.99 -42.23 -8.77
CA ASP A 3 -18.24 -41.30 -7.66
C ASP A 3 -17.85 -41.90 -6.29
N ASN A 4 -17.94 -43.24 -6.18
CA ASN A 4 -17.53 -43.96 -4.98
C ASN A 4 -16.00 -43.87 -4.77
N ASP A 5 -15.21 -44.09 -5.83
CA ASP A 5 -13.75 -43.94 -5.77
C ASP A 5 -13.36 -42.51 -5.39
N ARG A 6 -14.12 -41.52 -5.88
CA ARG A 6 -13.85 -40.12 -5.60
C ARG A 6 -14.05 -39.79 -4.11
N GLN A 7 -15.08 -40.35 -3.48
CA GLN A 7 -15.31 -40.20 -2.04
C GLN A 7 -14.23 -40.88 -1.20
N GLU A 8 -13.79 -42.09 -1.59
CA GLU A 8 -12.70 -42.78 -0.89
C GLU A 8 -11.38 -41.98 -0.93
N HIS A 9 -11.06 -41.38 -2.08
CA HIS A 9 -9.87 -40.52 -2.21
C HIS A 9 -9.94 -39.28 -1.31
N VAL A 10 -11.12 -38.65 -1.17
CA VAL A 10 -11.31 -37.52 -0.24
C VAL A 10 -11.18 -37.99 1.21
N ALA A 11 -11.85 -39.08 1.57
CA ALA A 11 -11.85 -39.61 2.93
C ALA A 11 -10.43 -40.01 3.40
N GLN A 12 -9.60 -40.51 2.48
CA GLN A 12 -8.23 -40.92 2.75
C GLN A 12 -7.21 -39.78 2.56
N GLY A 13 -7.64 -38.58 2.15
CA GLY A 13 -6.75 -37.44 1.89
C GLY A 13 -5.69 -37.75 0.83
N ARG A 14 -6.06 -38.52 -0.21
CA ARG A 14 -5.18 -38.89 -1.32
C ARG A 14 -5.37 -37.95 -2.50
N CYS A 15 -4.27 -37.65 -3.17
CA CYS A 15 -4.27 -36.92 -4.43
C CYS A 15 -5.00 -37.71 -5.53
N PHE A 16 -5.84 -37.04 -6.34
CA PHE A 16 -6.54 -37.68 -7.45
C PHE A 16 -5.65 -37.99 -8.67
N LEU A 17 -4.44 -37.43 -8.72
CA LEU A 17 -3.52 -37.58 -9.85
C LEU A 17 -2.47 -38.66 -9.56
N CYS A 18 -1.72 -38.52 -8.48
CA CYS A 18 -0.64 -39.47 -8.13
C CYS A 18 -1.04 -40.48 -7.04
N HIS A 19 -2.25 -40.40 -6.49
CA HIS A 19 -2.74 -41.24 -5.38
C HIS A 19 -1.94 -41.17 -4.06
N GLY A 20 -0.94 -40.29 -3.96
CA GLY A 20 -0.16 -40.05 -2.74
C GLY A 20 -0.94 -39.25 -1.68
N HIS A 21 -0.55 -39.42 -0.42
CA HIS A 21 -1.16 -38.70 0.71
C HIS A 21 -0.53 -37.31 0.93
N GLY A 22 -1.24 -36.44 1.68
CA GLY A 22 -0.70 -35.17 2.18
C GLY A 22 -0.79 -33.98 1.22
N HIS A 23 -1.45 -34.13 0.08
CA HIS A 23 -1.75 -33.01 -0.84
C HIS A 23 -2.97 -33.32 -1.71
N ILE A 24 -3.63 -32.27 -2.20
CA ILE A 24 -4.73 -32.36 -3.18
C ILE A 24 -4.18 -32.26 -4.61
N ALA A 25 -4.97 -32.67 -5.61
CA ALA A 25 -4.57 -32.69 -7.03
C ALA A 25 -3.95 -31.37 -7.54
N ARG A 26 -4.44 -30.20 -7.08
CA ARG A 26 -3.88 -28.89 -7.44
C ARG A 26 -2.44 -28.66 -6.97
N ASN A 27 -2.03 -29.33 -5.89
CA ASN A 27 -0.69 -29.25 -5.31
C ASN A 27 0.15 -30.50 -5.64
N CYS A 28 -0.29 -31.31 -6.60
CA CYS A 28 0.43 -32.52 -6.97
C CYS A 28 1.72 -32.16 -7.70
N ARG A 29 2.86 -32.61 -7.16
CA ARG A 29 4.18 -32.37 -7.74
C ARG A 29 4.32 -32.94 -9.15
N GLU A 30 3.61 -34.04 -9.43
CA GLU A 30 3.61 -34.67 -10.76
C GLU A 30 2.72 -33.92 -11.76
N ALA A 31 1.72 -33.17 -11.29
CA ALA A 31 0.78 -32.46 -12.16
C ALA A 31 1.36 -31.16 -12.76
N ASN A 32 2.28 -30.51 -12.04
CA ASN A 32 2.89 -29.25 -12.46
C ASN A 32 4.22 -29.44 -13.21
N VAL A 33 4.57 -30.67 -13.59
CA VAL A 33 5.71 -30.89 -14.48
C VAL A 33 5.23 -30.69 -15.92
N VAL A 34 5.44 -29.48 -16.43
CA VAL A 34 5.33 -29.24 -17.87
C VAL A 34 6.40 -30.11 -18.53
N ASN A 35 5.98 -31.16 -19.25
CA ASN A 35 6.88 -31.94 -20.08
C ASN A 35 7.45 -31.02 -21.17
N ALA A 36 8.60 -30.39 -20.89
CA ALA A 36 9.34 -29.65 -21.89
C ALA A 36 9.79 -30.65 -22.97
N GLN A 37 9.32 -30.47 -24.21
CA GLN A 37 9.83 -31.25 -25.32
C GLN A 37 11.36 -31.06 -25.40
N PRO A 38 12.15 -32.13 -25.39
CA PRO A 38 13.61 -32.03 -25.46
C PRO A 38 14.00 -31.46 -26.83
N GLY A 39 14.37 -30.18 -26.87
CA GLY A 39 14.76 -29.46 -28.08
C GLY A 39 13.99 -28.17 -28.38
N GLY A 40 12.88 -27.90 -27.68
CA GLY A 40 12.10 -26.67 -27.88
C GLY A 40 12.69 -25.46 -27.16
N ARG A 41 13.35 -24.54 -27.86
CA ARG A 41 13.76 -23.21 -27.33
C ARG A 41 12.59 -22.24 -27.10
N ARG A 42 11.36 -22.75 -26.92
CA ARG A 42 10.17 -21.92 -26.75
C ARG A 42 9.67 -22.06 -25.31
N PRO A 43 9.52 -20.95 -24.57
CA PRO A 43 8.99 -21.00 -23.22
C PRO A 43 7.56 -21.59 -23.25
N PRO A 44 7.22 -22.48 -22.31
CA PRO A 44 5.88 -23.07 -22.25
C PRO A 44 4.81 -21.99 -22.06
N GLY A 45 3.72 -22.07 -22.82
CA GLY A 45 2.49 -21.29 -22.54
C GLY A 45 2.12 -20.21 -23.55
N MET A 46 2.92 -19.90 -24.57
CA MET A 46 2.48 -19.02 -25.66
C MET A 46 1.90 -19.85 -26.81
N ALA A 47 0.58 -20.03 -26.80
CA ALA A 47 -0.14 -20.45 -27.99
C ALA A 47 -0.11 -19.27 -28.98
N ALA A 48 0.73 -19.38 -30.00
CA ALA A 48 0.76 -18.43 -31.11
C ALA A 48 -0.46 -18.67 -32.01
N PHE A 49 -1.63 -18.20 -31.58
CA PHE A 49 -2.74 -18.00 -32.49
C PHE A 49 -2.53 -16.65 -33.18
N ASN A 50 -1.95 -16.74 -34.37
CA ASN A 50 -2.01 -15.80 -35.51
C ASN A 50 -2.50 -14.38 -35.18
N LEU A 51 -1.59 -13.50 -34.75
CA LEU A 51 -1.68 -12.09 -35.09
C LEU A 51 -1.04 -11.93 -36.47
N GLU A 52 -1.82 -12.16 -37.54
CA GLU A 52 -1.54 -11.54 -38.83
C GLU A 52 -1.75 -10.04 -38.65
N MET A 53 -0.70 -9.32 -38.27
CA MET A 53 -0.65 -7.87 -38.46
C MET A 53 -0.29 -7.65 -39.92
N GLU A 54 -1.31 -7.48 -40.75
CA GLU A 54 -1.19 -6.90 -42.09
C GLU A 54 -0.71 -5.46 -41.89
N LEU A 55 0.61 -5.27 -42.00
CA LEU A 55 1.23 -3.95 -41.98
C LEU A 55 0.98 -3.33 -43.35
N ASP A 56 -0.07 -2.53 -43.46
CA ASP A 56 -0.30 -1.68 -44.62
C ASP A 56 0.76 -0.58 -44.59
N GLU A 57 1.66 -0.62 -45.57
CA GLU A 57 2.72 0.36 -45.80
C GLU A 57 2.10 1.72 -46.11
N SER A 58 1.96 2.56 -45.08
CA SER A 58 1.74 4.01 -45.23
C SER A 58 2.67 4.77 -44.29
N ASP A 59 3.96 4.61 -44.55
CA ASP A 59 4.99 5.56 -44.12
C ASP A 59 4.77 6.87 -44.88
N ASP A 60 3.99 7.80 -44.31
CA ASP A 60 4.00 9.24 -44.70
C ASP A 60 3.17 10.15 -43.73
N VAL A 61 3.04 9.81 -42.44
CA VAL A 61 2.31 10.68 -41.47
C VAL A 61 3.00 10.74 -40.10
N LEU A 62 4.29 11.09 -40.06
CA LEU A 62 5.00 11.40 -38.80
C LEU A 62 5.77 12.73 -38.78
N GLU A 63 5.71 13.54 -39.85
CA GLU A 63 6.45 14.82 -39.89
C GLU A 63 5.66 16.07 -39.46
N GLU A 64 4.36 15.96 -39.13
CA GLU A 64 3.59 17.12 -38.65
C GLU A 64 2.79 16.81 -37.37
N MET A 65 3.48 16.42 -36.30
CA MET A 65 2.99 16.73 -34.97
C MET A 65 3.54 18.10 -34.56
N PRO A 66 2.74 19.18 -34.58
CA PRO A 66 3.18 20.44 -34.01
C PRO A 66 3.50 20.18 -32.54
N LEU A 67 4.75 20.43 -32.14
CA LEU A 67 5.10 20.59 -30.73
C LEU A 67 4.01 21.47 -30.12
N MET A 68 3.26 20.94 -29.14
CA MET A 68 2.31 21.71 -28.35
C MET A 68 3.06 22.84 -27.66
N ALA A 69 3.23 23.96 -28.36
CA ALA A 69 3.43 25.26 -27.77
C ALA A 69 2.10 25.60 -27.10
N LEU A 70 1.97 25.17 -25.84
CA LEU A 70 0.94 25.66 -24.95
C LEU A 70 1.15 27.18 -24.84
N HIS A 71 0.44 27.93 -25.67
CA HIS A 71 0.18 29.35 -25.44
C HIS A 71 -0.70 29.42 -24.19
N LEU A 72 -0.04 29.42 -23.03
CA LEU A 72 -0.67 29.84 -21.79
C LEU A 72 -0.85 31.35 -21.91
N ASN A 73 -2.10 31.79 -21.96
CA ASN A 73 -2.44 33.20 -21.82
C ASN A 73 -1.71 33.76 -20.59
N ASP A 74 -1.17 34.98 -20.67
CA ASP A 74 -0.32 35.56 -19.61
C ASP A 74 -1.02 35.60 -18.24
N GLU A 75 -2.35 35.65 -18.20
CA GLU A 75 -3.14 35.53 -16.95
C GLU A 75 -3.05 34.16 -16.26
N ALA A 76 -2.82 33.07 -17.00
CA ALA A 76 -2.63 31.73 -16.43
C ALA A 76 -1.20 31.53 -15.90
N ARG A 77 -0.23 32.24 -16.50
CA ARG A 77 1.18 32.16 -16.13
C ARG A 77 1.45 32.86 -14.78
N GLU A 78 0.73 33.95 -14.50
CA GLU A 78 0.79 34.66 -13.21
C GLU A 78 0.15 33.85 -12.05
N ARG A 79 -0.80 32.95 -12.36
CA ARG A 79 -1.38 32.04 -11.36
C ARG A 79 -0.48 30.86 -11.00
N LEU A 80 0.45 30.48 -11.89
CA LEU A 80 1.41 29.39 -11.66
C LEU A 80 2.68 29.83 -10.92
N THR A 81 3.01 31.12 -10.90
CA THR A 81 4.15 31.65 -10.15
C THR A 81 3.85 31.92 -8.67
N HIS A 82 2.57 31.90 -8.26
CA HIS A 82 2.20 31.95 -6.86
C HIS A 82 2.08 30.55 -6.24
N ARG A 83 3.24 30.04 -5.80
CA ARG A 83 3.38 28.98 -4.77
C ARG A 83 2.65 27.65 -5.05
N SER A 84 3.03 26.94 -6.09
CA SER A 84 2.86 25.48 -6.08
C SER A 84 4.02 24.85 -5.31
N THR A 85 3.82 24.63 -4.01
CA THR A 85 4.68 23.71 -3.25
C THR A 85 4.50 22.29 -3.80
N PRO A 86 5.53 21.42 -3.78
CA PRO A 86 5.49 20.05 -4.31
C PRO A 86 4.36 19.14 -3.77
N GLY A 87 3.59 19.57 -2.75
CA GLY A 87 2.51 18.79 -2.16
C GLY A 87 1.18 18.76 -2.94
N HIS A 88 1.00 19.59 -3.98
CA HIS A 88 -0.31 19.67 -4.65
C HIS A 88 -0.59 18.51 -5.63
N ILE A 89 0.45 17.96 -6.27
CA ILE A 89 0.30 16.87 -7.25
C ILE A 89 -0.08 15.54 -6.56
N LEU A 90 0.29 15.33 -5.29
CA LEU A 90 -0.05 14.12 -4.53
C LEU A 90 -1.52 14.08 -4.06
N ARG A 91 -2.24 15.21 -4.10
CA ARG A 91 -3.59 15.32 -3.52
C ARG A 91 -4.70 14.82 -4.45
N GLU A 92 -4.49 14.85 -5.76
CA GLU A 92 -5.54 14.47 -6.74
C GLU A 92 -5.53 12.98 -7.13
N ILE A 93 -4.41 12.28 -6.95
CA ILE A 93 -4.26 10.88 -7.38
C ILE A 93 -4.88 9.87 -6.37
N PHE A 94 -5.06 10.26 -5.09
CA PHE A 94 -5.35 9.32 -4.00
C PHE A 94 -6.58 9.65 -3.13
N ASN A 95 -7.66 10.17 -3.71
CA ASN A 95 -8.90 10.38 -2.97
C ASN A 95 -10.05 9.47 -3.45
N PRO A 96 -9.99 8.14 -3.24
CA PRO A 96 -11.18 7.31 -3.37
C PRO A 96 -12.12 7.72 -2.24
N ARG A 97 -13.28 8.29 -2.60
CA ARG A 97 -14.37 8.55 -1.65
C ARG A 97 -14.90 7.21 -1.14
N VAL A 98 -14.33 6.70 -0.06
CA VAL A 98 -14.86 5.54 0.67
C VAL A 98 -15.94 6.06 1.61
N ASP A 99 -17.17 5.54 1.48
CA ASP A 99 -18.28 5.85 2.36
C ASP A 99 -18.02 5.25 3.74
N THR A 100 -17.84 6.12 4.75
CA THR A 100 -17.46 5.74 6.12
C THR A 100 -18.66 5.67 7.08
N SER A 101 -19.90 5.64 6.59
CA SER A 101 -21.11 5.85 7.40
C SER A 101 -21.51 4.73 8.37
N HIS A 102 -20.78 3.60 8.42
CA HIS A 102 -21.17 2.42 9.21
C HIS A 102 -20.15 1.91 10.23
N LEU A 103 -19.11 2.67 10.55
CA LEU A 103 -18.01 2.15 11.36
C LEU A 103 -18.26 2.42 12.85
N SER A 104 -18.18 1.35 13.63
CA SER A 104 -18.49 1.37 15.06
C SER A 104 -17.44 2.17 15.83
N ARG A 105 -17.86 2.73 16.97
CA ARG A 105 -17.17 3.77 17.75
C ARG A 105 -15.84 3.34 18.42
N ASP A 106 -15.47 2.07 18.30
CA ASP A 106 -14.27 1.46 18.91
C ASP A 106 -13.19 1.05 17.89
N GLU A 107 -13.38 1.34 16.60
CA GLU A 107 -12.41 0.97 15.57
C GLU A 107 -11.23 1.94 15.60
N LEU A 108 -10.15 1.50 16.27
CA LEU A 108 -8.79 1.98 16.03
C LEU A 108 -8.61 2.31 14.55
N HIS A 109 -7.94 3.42 14.24
CA HIS A 109 -7.64 3.84 12.86
C HIS A 109 -6.56 2.94 12.24
N GLU A 110 -6.75 1.63 12.31
CA GLU A 110 -5.90 0.65 11.69
C GLU A 110 -6.11 0.73 10.17
N PRO A 111 -5.03 0.76 9.39
CA PRO A 111 -5.14 0.71 7.95
C PRO A 111 -5.75 -0.63 7.54
N PHE A 112 -6.47 -0.63 6.42
CA PHE A 112 -7.22 -1.79 5.92
C PHE A 112 -6.43 -3.10 5.81
N TRP A 113 -5.09 -3.03 5.73
CA TRP A 113 -4.25 -4.21 5.65
C TRP A 113 -4.00 -4.90 7.00
N MET A 114 -4.29 -4.24 8.13
CA MET A 114 -4.16 -4.80 9.49
C MET A 114 -5.48 -5.37 10.06
N SER A 115 -6.64 -5.02 9.50
CA SER A 115 -7.93 -5.44 10.06
C SER A 115 -8.21 -6.94 9.86
N TYR A 116 -8.66 -7.64 10.92
CA TYR A 116 -9.15 -9.03 10.90
C TYR A 116 -10.52 -9.16 11.60
N PRO A 117 -11.42 -10.07 11.18
CA PRO A 117 -11.30 -11.00 10.05
C PRO A 117 -11.55 -10.32 8.69
N LYS A 118 -10.75 -10.68 7.68
CA LYS A 118 -10.77 -10.11 6.33
C LYS A 118 -11.93 -10.65 5.48
N ARG A 119 -13.19 -10.40 5.88
CA ARG A 119 -14.37 -10.97 5.19
C ARG A 119 -14.60 -10.45 3.76
N SER A 120 -13.94 -9.37 3.36
CA SER A 120 -14.14 -8.72 2.04
C SER A 120 -12.85 -8.20 1.38
N HIS A 121 -11.67 -8.53 1.91
CA HIS A 121 -10.44 -7.89 1.45
C HIS A 121 -9.76 -8.69 0.33
N LEU A 122 -9.26 -7.96 -0.68
CA LEU A 122 -8.36 -8.51 -1.68
C LEU A 122 -7.09 -8.99 -0.96
N ILE A 123 -6.81 -10.29 -1.06
CA ILE A 123 -5.58 -10.89 -0.57
C ILE A 123 -4.42 -10.21 -1.28
N ARG A 124 -3.49 -9.64 -0.52
CA ARG A 124 -2.28 -9.06 -1.11
C ARG A 124 -1.39 -10.19 -1.60
N ASN A 125 -0.82 -10.03 -2.79
CA ASN A 125 0.14 -10.97 -3.38
C ASN A 125 1.61 -10.51 -3.23
N ALA A 126 1.83 -9.36 -2.60
CA ALA A 126 3.16 -8.80 -2.34
C ALA A 126 3.19 -8.11 -0.96
N ILE A 127 4.37 -8.06 -0.35
CA ILE A 127 4.58 -7.47 0.97
C ILE A 127 4.38 -5.95 0.98
N GLY A 128 4.72 -5.27 -0.12
CA GLY A 128 4.75 -3.81 -0.20
C GLY A 128 5.96 -3.20 0.51
N ASP A 129 5.94 -1.88 0.74
CA ASP A 129 6.95 -1.22 1.55
C ASP A 129 6.60 -1.37 3.04
N ALA A 130 7.22 -2.35 3.69
CA ALA A 130 6.91 -2.68 5.08
C ALA A 130 7.14 -1.50 6.04
N TYR A 131 8.13 -0.66 5.80
CA TYR A 131 8.43 0.49 6.65
C TYR A 131 7.35 1.56 6.52
N ALA A 132 6.98 1.91 5.28
CA ALA A 132 5.91 2.87 5.03
C ALA A 132 4.57 2.39 5.63
N MET A 133 4.22 1.13 5.38
CA MET A 133 2.98 0.54 5.87
C MET A 133 2.90 0.57 7.39
N LEU A 134 3.93 0.09 8.09
CA LEU A 134 3.90 0.06 9.55
C LEU A 134 4.01 1.47 10.16
N ALA A 135 4.76 2.38 9.52
CA ALA A 135 4.80 3.78 9.92
C ALA A 135 3.41 4.43 9.85
N GLU A 136 2.67 4.24 8.76
CA GLU A 136 1.29 4.71 8.62
C GLU A 136 0.38 4.18 9.72
N TYR A 137 0.46 2.88 10.03
CA TYR A 137 -0.33 2.30 11.12
C TYR A 137 -0.06 2.98 12.45
N HIS A 138 1.21 3.09 12.85
CA HIS A 138 1.56 3.70 14.14
C HIS A 138 1.14 5.16 14.20
N LEU A 139 1.28 5.89 13.10
CA LEU A 139 0.84 7.27 13.04
C LEU A 139 -0.67 7.39 13.20
N ASN A 140 -1.45 6.53 12.55
CA ASN A 140 -2.91 6.59 12.62
C ASN A 140 -3.47 6.14 13.98
N VAL A 141 -2.92 5.09 14.60
CA VAL A 141 -3.41 4.55 15.90
C VAL A 141 -3.11 5.48 17.09
N HIS A 142 -2.02 6.25 17.04
CA HIS A 142 -1.63 7.13 18.16
C HIS A 142 -2.22 8.54 18.07
N GLN A 143 -3.22 8.75 17.22
CA GLN A 143 -3.99 9.99 17.21
C GLN A 143 -4.82 10.15 18.49
N PRO A 144 -5.23 11.37 18.87
CA PRO A 144 -4.90 12.66 18.24
C PRO A 144 -3.49 13.16 18.60
N TYR A 145 -2.93 14.02 17.74
CA TYR A 145 -1.66 14.72 17.93
C TYR A 145 -1.85 16.16 18.45
N PRO A 146 -0.79 16.78 19.00
CA PRO A 146 -0.82 18.19 19.38
C PRO A 146 -1.26 19.11 18.23
N GLY A 147 -2.20 20.01 18.51
CA GLY A 147 -2.77 20.93 17.52
C GLY A 147 -4.04 20.42 16.83
N ASP A 148 -4.44 19.15 17.01
CA ASP A 148 -5.59 18.60 16.29
C ASP A 148 -6.93 19.17 16.76
N ARG A 149 -7.01 19.62 18.02
CA ARG A 149 -8.25 20.17 18.59
C ARG A 149 -8.60 21.53 17.97
N GLU A 150 -7.59 22.31 17.62
CA GLU A 150 -7.75 23.68 17.12
C GLU A 150 -8.09 23.71 15.63
N VAL A 151 -7.55 22.79 14.82
CA VAL A 151 -7.55 22.91 13.35
C VAL A 151 -8.91 22.57 12.70
N HIS A 152 -9.78 21.82 13.37
CA HIS A 152 -10.98 21.30 12.71
C HIS A 152 -12.31 21.69 13.34
N GLY A 153 -12.35 22.29 14.54
CA GLY A 153 -13.59 22.30 15.34
C GLY A 153 -14.14 20.89 15.63
N MET A 154 -13.46 19.86 15.11
CA MET A 154 -13.70 18.45 15.29
C MET A 154 -12.86 18.06 16.49
N GLY A 155 -13.42 18.28 17.66
CA GLY A 155 -13.04 17.51 18.85
C GLY A 155 -13.43 16.05 18.69
N GLN A 156 -13.11 15.42 17.54
CA GLN A 156 -13.26 13.99 17.38
C GLN A 156 -12.22 13.36 18.30
N PRO A 157 -12.64 12.75 19.42
CA PRO A 157 -11.69 12.20 20.38
C PRO A 157 -10.91 11.02 19.80
N LEU A 158 -11.29 10.52 18.62
CA LEU A 158 -10.82 9.29 18.02
C LEU A 158 -9.72 9.49 16.96
N GLY A 159 -9.55 10.71 16.41
CA GLY A 159 -8.59 10.99 15.34
C GLY A 159 -9.23 11.09 13.94
N THR A 160 -8.42 11.00 12.89
CA THR A 160 -8.88 11.01 11.49
C THR A 160 -8.39 9.76 10.77
N ARG A 161 -9.29 9.01 10.12
CA ARG A 161 -8.95 7.86 9.28
C ARG A 161 -8.09 8.29 8.09
N ASP A 162 -7.15 7.45 7.71
CA ASP A 162 -6.27 7.64 6.55
C ASP A 162 -5.64 9.04 6.53
N ARG A 163 -5.27 9.57 7.70
CA ARG A 163 -4.68 10.91 7.82
C ARG A 163 -3.28 10.97 7.23
N PHE A 164 -2.51 9.91 7.45
CA PHE A 164 -1.11 9.86 7.08
C PHE A 164 -0.93 9.05 5.81
N GLY A 165 -0.08 9.57 4.92
CA GLY A 165 0.58 8.77 3.88
C GLY A 165 2.08 8.76 4.13
N VAL A 166 2.73 7.61 4.01
CA VAL A 166 4.18 7.47 4.13
C VAL A 166 4.73 6.89 2.84
N TYR A 167 5.79 7.49 2.31
CA TYR A 167 6.41 7.08 1.05
C TYR A 167 7.92 7.24 1.11
N ALA A 168 8.64 6.39 0.39
CA ALA A 168 10.06 6.58 0.16
C ALA A 168 10.26 7.85 -0.67
N VAL A 169 11.13 8.74 -0.21
CA VAL A 169 11.52 9.96 -0.94
C VAL A 169 12.83 9.72 -1.68
N ASP A 170 13.77 9.06 -1.00
CA ASP A 170 15.07 8.62 -1.52
C ASP A 170 15.52 7.35 -0.77
N ASP A 171 16.75 6.89 -1.00
CA ASP A 171 17.27 5.65 -0.40
C ASP A 171 17.36 5.69 1.13
N ASP A 172 17.50 6.90 1.69
CA ASP A 172 17.78 7.16 3.09
C ASP A 172 16.59 7.75 3.85
N ASN A 173 15.59 8.27 3.15
CA ASN A 173 14.51 9.05 3.75
C ASN A 173 13.11 8.62 3.28
N TYR A 174 12.21 8.61 4.25
CA TYR A 174 10.78 8.50 4.08
C TYR A 174 10.12 9.86 4.34
N GLY A 175 9.21 10.23 3.45
CA GLY A 175 8.33 11.38 3.62
C GLY A 175 7.04 10.94 4.28
N VAL A 176 6.66 11.59 5.36
CA VAL A 176 5.37 11.42 6.01
C VAL A 176 4.52 12.65 5.71
N TYR A 177 3.39 12.44 5.06
CA TYR A 177 2.45 13.48 4.68
C TYR A 177 1.19 13.41 5.55
N ASP A 178 0.95 14.46 6.31
CA ASP A 178 -0.26 14.66 7.09
C ASP A 178 -1.32 15.39 6.24
N ARG A 179 -2.30 14.64 5.74
CA ARG A 179 -3.36 15.13 4.85
C ARG A 179 -4.31 16.11 5.55
N CYS A 180 -4.46 15.98 6.86
CA CYS A 180 -5.31 16.84 7.69
C CYS A 180 -4.70 18.25 7.78
N LEU A 181 -3.38 18.34 7.91
CA LEU A 181 -2.67 19.61 8.07
C LEU A 181 -2.02 20.13 6.77
N GLY A 182 -1.96 19.32 5.72
CA GLY A 182 -1.22 19.65 4.49
C GLY A 182 0.28 19.82 4.74
N ALA A 183 0.82 19.11 5.73
CA ALA A 183 2.21 19.22 6.16
C ALA A 183 3.00 17.94 5.87
N ALA A 184 4.29 18.08 5.57
CA ALA A 184 5.19 16.95 5.38
C ALA A 184 6.35 17.01 6.39
N PHE A 185 6.80 15.84 6.85
CA PHE A 185 8.05 15.71 7.59
C PHE A 185 8.82 14.48 7.13
N ASN A 186 10.15 14.57 7.16
CA ASN A 186 11.01 13.46 6.74
C ASN A 186 11.50 12.67 7.94
N VAL A 187 11.62 11.36 7.75
CA VAL A 187 12.22 10.42 8.70
C VAL A 187 13.24 9.57 7.97
N LYS A 188 14.41 9.43 8.58
CA LYS A 188 15.44 8.53 8.08
C LYS A 188 14.98 7.08 8.11
N ARG A 189 15.28 6.33 7.05
CA ARG A 189 15.06 4.89 6.93
C ARG A 189 15.67 4.12 8.10
N GLU A 190 16.86 4.51 8.55
CA GLU A 190 17.54 3.91 9.71
C GLU A 190 16.67 3.95 10.98
N HIS A 191 15.89 5.02 11.18
CA HIS A 191 14.99 5.11 12.33
C HIS A 191 13.78 4.19 12.19
N LEU A 192 13.20 4.04 10.99
CA LEU A 192 12.11 3.09 10.76
C LEU A 192 12.58 1.64 10.83
N ALA A 193 13.86 1.39 10.53
CA ALA A 193 14.49 0.08 10.66
C ALA A 193 14.76 -0.33 12.11
N GLN A 194 14.80 0.61 13.05
CA GLN A 194 15.02 0.33 14.47
C GLN A 194 13.70 -0.03 15.18
N PRO A 195 13.54 -1.26 15.70
CA PRO A 195 12.29 -1.67 16.33
C PRO A 195 11.88 -0.86 17.56
N THR A 196 12.86 -0.20 18.20
CA THR A 196 12.67 0.63 19.39
C THR A 196 12.28 2.08 19.05
N HIS A 197 12.31 2.48 17.77
CA HIS A 197 12.00 3.83 17.37
C HIS A 197 10.53 4.16 17.63
N ARG A 198 10.26 5.34 18.21
CA ARG A 198 8.91 5.78 18.59
C ARG A 198 8.44 6.85 17.63
N LEU A 199 8.05 6.42 16.43
CA LEU A 199 7.67 7.33 15.34
C LEU A 199 6.54 8.29 15.73
N ALA A 200 5.48 7.78 16.36
CA ALA A 200 4.35 8.60 16.82
C ALA A 200 4.80 9.67 17.83
N LYS A 201 5.69 9.33 18.76
CA LYS A 201 6.25 10.31 19.71
C LYS A 201 7.04 11.39 19.01
N HIS A 202 7.90 10.99 18.06
CA HIS A 202 8.72 11.91 17.30
C HIS A 202 7.83 12.89 16.51
N TYR A 203 6.77 12.39 15.88
CA TYR A 203 5.79 13.22 15.20
C TYR A 203 5.04 14.15 16.17
N ALA A 204 4.57 13.63 17.31
CA ALA A 204 3.90 14.43 18.32
C ALA A 204 4.78 15.58 18.85
N GLN A 205 6.08 15.33 19.05
CA GLN A 205 7.03 16.35 19.45
C GLN A 205 7.23 17.42 18.38
N HIS A 206 7.33 17.00 17.10
CA HIS A 206 7.39 17.91 15.97
C HIS A 206 6.14 18.82 15.92
N ARG A 207 4.95 18.23 16.10
CA ARG A 207 3.68 18.95 16.18
C ARG A 207 3.59 19.88 17.38
N ALA A 208 4.02 19.45 18.55
CA ALA A 208 4.05 20.26 19.76
C ALA A 208 4.85 21.54 19.53
N LYS A 209 6.05 21.39 18.95
CA LYS A 209 6.91 22.52 18.59
C LYS A 209 6.23 23.48 17.62
N ALA A 210 5.56 22.96 16.59
CA ALA A 210 4.81 23.77 15.62
C ALA A 210 3.62 24.53 16.26
N CYS A 211 3.04 23.99 17.33
CA CYS A 211 1.95 24.63 18.09
C CYS A 211 2.45 25.53 19.24
N GLY A 212 3.76 25.72 19.38
CA GLY A 212 4.35 26.50 20.48
C GLY A 212 4.29 25.81 21.85
N TRP A 213 4.08 24.49 21.90
CA TRP A 213 4.08 23.71 23.12
C TRP A 213 5.47 23.11 23.39
N ASP A 214 5.81 22.89 24.66
CA ASP A 214 7.06 22.23 25.03
C ASP A 214 7.03 20.74 24.63
N PRO A 215 7.91 20.28 23.71
CA PRO A 215 7.95 18.88 23.28
C PRO A 215 8.26 17.89 24.41
N ARG A 216 8.86 18.35 25.52
CA ARG A 216 9.18 17.50 26.68
C ARG A 216 7.94 17.14 27.49
N ARG A 217 6.87 17.91 27.35
CA ARG A 217 5.59 17.69 28.04
C ARG A 217 4.65 16.76 27.28
N ILE A 218 5.08 16.22 26.14
CA ILE A 218 4.33 15.20 25.41
C ILE A 218 4.24 13.95 26.27
N GLY A 219 2.99 13.60 26.61
CA GLY A 219 2.68 12.48 27.49
C GLY A 219 3.10 11.12 26.94
N ASN A 220 2.93 10.10 27.77
CA ASN A 220 3.32 8.74 27.43
C ASN A 220 2.41 8.06 26.40
N SER A 221 1.33 8.72 25.98
CA SER A 221 0.37 8.21 24.99
C SER A 221 0.98 7.88 23.63
N TYR A 222 2.16 8.42 23.31
CA TYR A 222 2.84 8.19 22.04
C TYR A 222 4.06 7.26 22.16
N ASN A 223 4.22 6.55 23.29
CA ASN A 223 5.41 5.75 23.55
C ASN A 223 5.47 4.41 22.79
N GLY A 224 4.50 4.09 21.93
CA GLY A 224 4.52 2.91 21.07
C GLY A 224 5.78 2.88 20.21
N ALA A 225 6.56 1.80 20.34
CA ALA A 225 7.70 1.54 19.47
C ALA A 225 7.20 0.92 18.16
N ILE A 226 7.85 1.24 17.05
CA ILE A 226 7.42 0.82 15.72
C ILE A 226 7.42 -0.72 15.59
N GLY A 227 8.36 -1.41 16.26
CA GLY A 227 8.52 -2.85 16.17
C GLY A 227 9.26 -3.28 14.91
N ASP A 228 9.32 -4.59 14.66
CA ASP A 228 9.96 -5.13 13.46
C ASP A 228 9.00 -5.04 12.27
N ALA A 229 9.19 -4.01 11.44
CA ALA A 229 8.35 -3.75 10.28
C ALA A 229 8.25 -4.91 9.31
N LEU A 230 9.38 -5.56 9.00
CA LEU A 230 9.41 -6.65 8.04
C LEU A 230 8.67 -7.87 8.61
N CYS A 231 8.95 -8.25 9.86
CA CYS A 231 8.28 -9.38 10.49
C CYS A 231 6.76 -9.15 10.62
N THR A 232 6.33 -7.98 11.09
CA THR A 232 4.90 -7.68 11.27
C THR A 232 4.15 -7.70 9.93
N VAL A 233 4.65 -7.01 8.91
CA VAL A 233 3.96 -6.93 7.61
C VAL A 233 3.98 -8.28 6.90
N ALA A 234 5.08 -9.03 6.96
CA ALA A 234 5.16 -10.39 6.43
C ALA A 234 4.18 -11.35 7.15
N SER A 235 4.09 -11.27 8.48
CA SER A 235 3.13 -12.09 9.25
C SER A 235 1.69 -11.79 8.86
N CYS A 236 1.35 -10.51 8.66
CA CYS A 236 0.03 -10.15 8.14
C CYS A 236 -0.18 -10.69 6.71
N LEU A 237 0.82 -10.59 5.83
CA LEU A 237 0.70 -11.14 4.47
C LEU A 237 0.45 -12.65 4.47
N LEU A 238 1.16 -13.39 5.32
CA LEU A 238 1.04 -14.86 5.43
C LEU A 238 -0.28 -15.32 6.06
N THR A 239 -0.98 -14.43 6.77
CA THR A 239 -2.30 -14.72 7.35
C THR A 239 -3.45 -14.28 6.45
N ASP A 240 -3.14 -13.58 5.34
CA ASP A 240 -4.13 -13.09 4.37
C ASP A 240 -4.66 -14.19 3.43
N GLY A 241 -3.98 -15.33 3.28
CA GLY A 241 -4.36 -16.43 2.39
C GLY A 241 -3.84 -17.79 2.84
#